data_AF-A0A0A9G3S1-F1
#
_entry.id   AF-A0A0A9G3S1-F1
#
_cell.length_a   1.000
_cell.length_b   1.000
_cell.length_c   1.000
_cell.angle_alpha   90.00
_cell.angle_beta   90.00
_cell.angle_gamma   90.00
#
_symmetry.space_group_name_H-M   'P 1'
#
loop_
_entity.id
_entity.type
_entity.pdbx_description
1 polymer ?
#
loop_
_entity_poly.entity_id
_entity_poly.type
_entity_poly.pdbx_seq_one_letter_code
_entity_poly.pdbx_strand_id
1 'polypeptide(L)'
;MTLVVTPKYYDFYSRVLMPMQHYWPVRDDSKCSSIKYAVDWGNSHKQKAQRIGKQASNFIQQELRMDYVYDYMFHLLTEYAKLLRFKPSKPPEAVEVCPESLACQAVGREKKFMEDSMVRSANDAGPCDLPPPFSPEEFKALEHRKEKTTKQIETWEQKASKPVDSKP
;
A
#
# COMPACT_ATOMS: atom_id res chain seq x y z
N MET A 1 -9.10 12.88 5.83
CA MET A 1 -8.69 12.55 4.46
C MET A 1 -7.20 12.24 4.47
N THR A 2 -6.78 11.14 3.85
CA THR A 2 -5.36 10.76 3.74
C THR A 2 -4.75 11.44 2.53
N LEU A 3 -3.56 12.03 2.68
CA LEU A 3 -2.80 12.64 1.59
C LEU A 3 -1.62 11.73 1.23
N VAL A 4 -1.39 11.49 -0.06
CA VAL A 4 -0.23 10.72 -0.53
C VAL A 4 0.49 11.54 -1.58
N VAL A 5 1.73 11.93 -1.27
CA VAL A 5 2.63 12.55 -2.24
C VAL A 5 3.01 11.52 -3.30
N THR A 6 3.04 11.92 -4.58
CA THR A 6 3.43 11.04 -5.70
C THR A 6 4.65 10.20 -5.32
N PRO A 7 4.47 8.87 -5.14
CA PRO A 7 5.50 8.03 -4.56
C PRO A 7 6.62 7.76 -5.58
N LYS A 8 7.86 7.77 -5.11
CA LYS A 8 9.04 7.28 -5.86
C LYS A 8 9.30 5.80 -5.63
N TYR A 9 8.85 5.30 -4.47
CA TYR A 9 9.02 3.92 -4.02
C TYR A 9 7.64 3.33 -3.72
N TYR A 10 7.47 2.05 -4.05
CA TYR A 10 6.19 1.34 -3.89
C TYR A 10 6.36 0.17 -2.93
N ASP A 11 5.50 0.11 -1.92
CA ASP A 11 5.29 -1.09 -1.11
C ASP A 11 4.40 -2.10 -1.84
N PHE A 12 4.40 -3.35 -1.39
CA PHE A 12 3.63 -4.44 -1.99
C PHE A 12 2.12 -4.16 -2.11
N TYR A 13 1.54 -3.41 -1.17
CA TYR A 13 0.11 -3.04 -1.16
C TYR A 13 -0.18 -1.68 -1.82
N SER A 14 0.83 -0.83 -2.00
CA SER A 14 0.63 0.55 -2.46
C SER A 14 0.01 0.63 -3.88
N ARG A 15 0.24 -0.40 -4.70
CA ARG A 15 -0.24 -0.49 -6.08
C ARG A 15 -1.75 -0.68 -6.20
N VAL A 16 -2.44 -1.14 -5.15
CA VAL A 16 -3.92 -1.28 -5.19
C VAL A 16 -4.64 -0.05 -4.66
N LEU A 17 -3.94 0.87 -3.99
CA LEU A 17 -4.54 2.12 -3.49
C LEU A 17 -4.96 3.02 -4.66
N MET A 18 -6.24 3.39 -4.68
CA MET A 18 -6.84 4.28 -5.68
C MET A 18 -6.98 5.74 -5.20
N PRO A 19 -6.58 6.75 -6.00
CA PRO A 19 -6.85 8.16 -5.71
C PRO A 19 -8.37 8.43 -5.67
N MET A 20 -8.79 9.39 -4.84
CA MET A 20 -10.18 9.74 -4.53
C MET A 20 -11.04 8.65 -3.89
N GLN A 21 -10.50 7.43 -3.74
CA GLN A 21 -11.13 6.37 -2.96
C GLN A 21 -10.40 6.19 -1.63
N HIS A 22 -9.08 5.98 -1.65
CA HIS A 22 -8.28 5.71 -0.45
C HIS A 22 -7.42 6.91 -0.06
N TYR A 23 -7.10 7.80 -0.98
CA TYR A 23 -6.26 8.97 -0.69
C TYR A 23 -6.49 10.11 -1.66
N TRP A 24 -6.01 11.30 -1.29
CA TRP A 24 -5.86 12.44 -2.17
C TRP A 24 -4.41 12.53 -2.68
N PRO A 25 -4.16 12.48 -4.00
CA PRO A 25 -2.82 12.60 -4.56
C PRO A 25 -2.28 14.03 -4.38
N VAL A 26 -1.02 14.13 -3.98
CA VAL A 26 -0.28 15.39 -3.84
C VAL A 26 0.91 15.38 -4.77
N ARG A 27 1.09 16.44 -5.55
CA ARG A 27 2.20 16.53 -6.51
C ARG A 27 3.56 16.66 -5.82
N ASP A 28 4.55 15.90 -6.28
CA ASP A 28 5.93 15.96 -5.73
C ASP A 28 6.65 17.27 -6.12
N ASP A 29 6.34 17.83 -7.30
CA ASP A 29 6.97 19.03 -7.87
C ASP A 29 6.43 20.36 -7.29
N SER A 30 5.27 20.34 -6.63
CA SER A 30 4.55 21.53 -6.18
C SER A 30 3.78 21.28 -4.87
N LYS A 31 4.43 20.56 -3.95
CA LYS A 31 3.86 20.04 -2.70
C LYS A 31 3.04 21.05 -1.91
N CYS A 32 3.59 22.23 -1.60
CA CYS A 32 2.91 23.19 -0.73
C CYS A 32 1.58 23.66 -1.33
N SER A 33 1.57 23.99 -2.62
CA SER A 33 0.37 24.44 -3.33
C SER A 33 -0.65 23.32 -3.46
N SER A 34 -0.21 22.09 -3.81
CA SER A 34 -1.09 20.92 -3.92
C SER A 34 -1.69 20.52 -2.57
N ILE A 35 -0.90 20.55 -1.48
CA ILE A 35 -1.40 20.32 -0.11
C ILE A 35 -2.41 21.40 0.29
N LYS A 36 -2.10 22.67 0.04
CA LYS A 36 -3.04 23.76 0.34
C LYS A 36 -4.37 23.54 -0.38
N TYR A 37 -4.34 23.23 -1.67
CA TYR A 37 -5.54 22.95 -2.43
C TYR A 37 -6.32 21.74 -1.88
N ALA A 38 -5.63 20.65 -1.55
CA ALA A 38 -6.24 19.47 -0.95
C ALA A 38 -6.96 19.80 0.38
N VAL A 39 -6.35 20.63 1.22
CA VAL A 39 -6.93 21.08 2.49
C VAL A 39 -8.15 21.97 2.25
N ASP A 40 -8.06 22.96 1.37
CA ASP A 40 -9.17 23.86 1.03
C ASP A 40 -10.36 23.08 0.41
N TRP A 41 -10.06 22.12 -0.48
CA TRP A 41 -11.05 21.21 -1.05
C TRP A 41 -11.69 20.33 0.04
N GLY A 42 -10.89 19.76 0.94
CA GLY A 42 -11.37 18.90 2.01
C GLY A 42 -12.28 19.64 3.00
N ASN A 43 -11.94 20.89 3.31
CA ASN A 43 -12.72 21.77 4.18
C ASN A 43 -14.07 22.15 3.56
N SER A 44 -14.13 22.36 2.24
CA SER A 44 -15.37 22.62 1.50
C SER A 44 -16.18 21.35 1.19
N HIS A 45 -15.55 20.16 1.22
CA HIS A 45 -16.17 18.87 0.89
C HIS A 45 -16.08 17.85 2.03
N LYS A 46 -16.43 18.26 3.25
CA LYS A 46 -16.23 17.48 4.49
C LYS A 46 -16.71 16.02 4.40
N GLN A 47 -17.91 15.77 3.86
CA GLN A 47 -18.44 14.41 3.72
C GLN A 47 -17.62 13.54 2.77
N LYS A 48 -17.14 14.10 1.65
CA LYS A 48 -16.28 13.37 0.70
C LYS A 48 -14.91 13.11 1.30
N ALA A 49 -14.32 14.12 1.95
CA ALA A 49 -13.04 14.01 2.66
C ALA A 49 -13.08 12.95 3.78
N GLN A 50 -14.21 12.86 4.50
CA GLN A 50 -14.46 11.82 5.51
C GLN A 50 -14.59 10.44 4.87
N ARG A 51 -15.33 10.30 3.75
CA ARG A 51 -15.44 9.04 3.02
C ARG A 51 -14.08 8.51 2.57
N ILE A 52 -13.23 9.38 1.99
CA ILE A 52 -11.87 8.99 1.58
C ILE A 52 -11.07 8.47 2.79
N GLY A 53 -11.11 9.20 3.92
CA GLY A 53 -10.43 8.76 5.14
C GLY A 53 -10.94 7.41 5.64
N LYS A 54 -12.27 7.21 5.67
CA LYS A 54 -12.87 5.94 6.12
C LYS A 54 -12.51 4.77 5.21
N GLN A 55 -12.54 4.96 3.89
CA GLN A 55 -12.14 3.92 2.93
C GLN A 55 -10.66 3.55 3.08
N ALA A 56 -9.78 4.54 3.31
CA ALA A 56 -8.37 4.29 3.62
C ALA A 56 -8.20 3.45 4.89
N SER A 57 -8.87 3.84 5.99
CA SER A 57 -8.79 3.10 7.26
C SER A 57 -9.35 1.69 7.14
N ASN A 58 -10.49 1.52 6.44
CA ASN A 58 -11.07 0.21 6.19
C ASN A 58 -10.11 -0.68 5.41
N PHE A 59 -9.49 -0.17 4.35
CA PHE A 59 -8.50 -0.92 3.57
C PHE A 59 -7.36 -1.43 4.45
N ILE A 60 -6.75 -0.58 5.27
CA ILE A 60 -5.66 -1.01 6.16
C ILE A 60 -6.15 -2.04 7.19
N GLN A 61 -7.34 -1.85 7.76
CA GLN A 61 -7.87 -2.74 8.80
C GLN A 61 -8.35 -4.09 8.26
N GLN A 62 -8.77 -4.16 6.99
CA GLN A 62 -9.42 -5.33 6.41
C GLN A 62 -8.52 -6.04 5.40
N GLU A 63 -7.90 -5.29 4.48
CA GLU A 63 -7.11 -5.81 3.36
C GLU A 63 -5.61 -5.90 3.66
N LEU A 64 -5.15 -5.25 4.73
CA LEU A 64 -3.74 -5.27 5.18
C LEU A 64 -3.58 -5.89 6.57
N ARG A 65 -4.41 -6.89 6.89
CA ARG A 65 -4.30 -7.70 8.10
C ARG A 65 -3.05 -8.59 8.05
N MET A 66 -2.50 -8.94 9.22
CA MET A 66 -1.32 -9.81 9.30
C MET A 66 -1.52 -11.15 8.59
N ASP A 67 -2.72 -11.72 8.64
CA ASP A 67 -3.08 -12.95 7.91
C ASP A 67 -2.78 -12.79 6.39
N TYR A 68 -3.27 -11.71 5.77
CA TYR A 68 -3.01 -11.42 4.35
C TYR A 68 -1.56 -11.03 4.05
N VAL A 69 -0.84 -10.44 5.01
CA VAL A 69 0.60 -10.17 4.85
C VAL A 69 1.40 -11.47 4.81
N TYR A 70 1.12 -12.40 5.73
CA TYR A 70 1.76 -13.71 5.75
C TYR A 70 1.38 -14.54 4.52
N ASP A 71 0.11 -14.52 4.11
CA ASP A 71 -0.35 -15.17 2.88
C ASP A 71 0.41 -14.63 1.66
N TYR A 72 0.49 -13.30 1.51
CA TYR A 72 1.24 -12.66 0.43
C TYR A 72 2.72 -13.09 0.41
N MET A 73 3.40 -13.08 1.56
CA MET A 73 4.80 -13.50 1.68
C MET A 73 4.99 -14.97 1.30
N PHE A 74 4.12 -15.86 1.81
CA PHE A 74 4.16 -17.29 1.50
C PHE A 74 4.02 -17.54 0.01
N HIS A 75 3.02 -16.93 -0.62
CA HIS A 75 2.80 -17.10 -2.05
C HIS A 75 3.91 -16.48 -2.90
N LEU A 76 4.42 -15.31 -2.53
CA LEU A 76 5.54 -14.67 -3.22
C LEU A 76 6.76 -15.61 -3.27
N LEU A 77 7.13 -16.19 -2.12
CA LEU A 77 8.25 -17.12 -2.03
C LEU A 77 7.97 -18.43 -2.79
N THR A 78 6.74 -18.93 -2.73
CA THR A 78 6.31 -20.15 -3.44
C THR A 78 6.38 -19.98 -4.95
N GLU A 79 5.85 -18.87 -5.49
CA GLU A 79 5.91 -18.58 -6.93
C GLU A 79 7.35 -18.31 -7.38
N TYR A 80 8.15 -17.59 -6.57
CA TYR A 80 9.56 -17.36 -6.87
C TYR A 80 10.36 -18.67 -6.93
N ALA A 81 10.10 -19.60 -6.02
CA ALA A 81 10.79 -20.90 -5.99
C ALA A 81 10.58 -21.71 -7.28
N LYS A 82 9.43 -21.57 -7.96
CA LYS A 82 9.15 -22.22 -9.25
C LYS A 82 10.06 -21.71 -10.38
N LEU A 83 10.65 -20.52 -10.24
CA LEU A 83 11.57 -19.94 -11.21
C LEU A 83 13.00 -20.48 -11.08
N LEU A 84 13.31 -21.20 -9.99
CA LEU A 84 14.64 -21.75 -9.75
C LEU A 84 14.98 -22.81 -10.80
N ARG A 85 16.12 -22.64 -11.46
CA ARG A 85 16.64 -23.57 -12.47
C ARG A 85 17.68 -24.55 -11.92
N PHE A 86 17.80 -24.62 -10.60
CA PHE A 86 18.75 -25.47 -9.90
C PHE A 86 18.10 -26.04 -8.64
N LYS A 87 18.67 -27.12 -8.10
CA LYS A 87 18.27 -27.68 -6.81
C LYS A 87 19.01 -26.96 -5.70
N PRO A 88 18.32 -26.24 -4.78
CA PRO A 88 18.98 -25.56 -3.68
C PRO A 88 19.70 -26.55 -2.75
N SER A 89 20.87 -26.14 -2.24
CA SER A 89 21.62 -26.85 -1.21
C SER A 89 22.01 -25.89 -0.09
N LYS A 90 22.16 -26.40 1.13
CA LYS A 90 22.58 -25.60 2.30
C LYS A 90 24.06 -25.23 2.16
N PRO A 91 24.43 -23.94 2.20
CA PRO A 91 25.83 -23.52 2.28
C PRO A 91 26.49 -23.99 3.60
N PRO A 92 27.78 -24.36 3.61
CA PRO A 92 28.49 -24.76 4.84
C PRO A 92 28.43 -23.73 5.97
N GLU A 93 28.43 -22.44 5.62
CA GLU A 93 28.41 -21.31 6.55
C GLU A 93 27.00 -20.92 7.00
N ALA A 94 25.96 -21.60 6.50
CA ALA A 94 24.58 -21.26 6.84
C ALA A 94 24.27 -21.60 8.31
N VAL A 95 23.94 -20.57 9.06
CA VAL A 95 23.44 -20.66 10.43
C VAL A 95 21.93 -20.87 10.40
N GLU A 96 21.46 -21.88 11.13
CA GLU A 96 20.03 -22.13 11.28
C GLU A 96 19.39 -21.04 12.12
N VAL A 97 18.25 -20.54 11.65
CA VAL A 97 17.44 -19.55 12.35
C VAL A 97 16.14 -20.22 12.78
N CYS A 98 16.01 -20.47 14.08
CA CYS A 98 14.76 -20.93 14.70
C CYS A 98 13.90 -19.73 15.15
N PRO A 99 12.57 -19.87 15.25
CA PRO A 99 11.69 -18.81 15.75
C PRO A 99 12.14 -18.22 17.11
N GLU A 100 12.63 -19.09 17.99
CA GLU A 100 13.17 -18.71 19.31
C GLU A 100 14.43 -17.87 19.16
N SER A 101 15.31 -18.24 18.21
CA SER A 101 16.57 -17.53 17.96
C SER A 101 16.37 -16.14 17.37
N LEU A 102 15.28 -15.91 16.61
CA LEU A 102 14.91 -14.59 16.09
C LEU A 102 14.56 -13.63 17.22
N ALA A 103 13.70 -14.06 18.13
CA ALA A 103 13.30 -13.25 19.29
C ALA A 103 14.45 -13.04 20.28
N CYS A 104 15.42 -13.97 20.35
CA CYS A 104 16.58 -13.85 21.23
C CYS A 104 17.52 -12.69 20.89
N GLN A 105 17.62 -12.29 19.62
CA GLN A 105 18.47 -11.17 19.20
C GLN A 105 17.80 -9.82 19.41
N ALA A 106 16.47 -9.78 19.48
CA ALA A 106 15.69 -8.58 19.67
C ALA A 106 15.70 -8.12 21.15
N VAL A 107 15.61 -6.80 21.36
CA VAL A 107 15.58 -6.20 22.70
C VAL A 107 14.38 -5.25 22.87
N GLY A 108 13.90 -5.13 24.11
CA GLY A 108 12.81 -4.22 24.45
C GLY A 108 11.50 -4.54 23.73
N ARG A 109 10.91 -3.54 23.06
CA ARG A 109 9.59 -3.67 22.39
C ARG A 109 9.62 -4.58 21.18
N GLU A 110 10.74 -4.63 20.47
CA GLU A 110 10.89 -5.50 19.28
C GLU A 110 10.73 -6.96 19.68
N LYS A 111 11.42 -7.39 20.75
CA LYS A 111 11.29 -8.74 21.29
C LYS A 111 9.84 -9.07 21.64
N LYS A 112 9.17 -8.15 22.35
CA LYS A 112 7.76 -8.33 22.71
C LYS A 112 6.87 -8.52 21.46
N PHE A 113 7.05 -7.70 20.42
CA PHE A 113 6.26 -7.85 19.19
C PHE A 113 6.57 -9.15 18.45
N MET A 114 7.84 -9.59 18.41
CA MET A 114 8.21 -10.88 17.82
C MET A 114 7.55 -12.05 18.56
N GLU A 115 7.62 -12.05 19.90
CA GLU A 115 6.96 -13.05 20.74
C GLU A 115 5.43 -13.05 20.58
N ASP A 116 4.81 -11.86 20.56
CA ASP A 116 3.36 -11.71 20.37
C ASP A 116 2.91 -12.17 18.96
N SER A 117 3.78 -12.07 17.95
CA SER A 117 3.52 -12.50 16.57
C SER A 117 3.87 -13.97 16.29
N MET A 118 4.41 -14.69 17.28
CA MET A 118 4.88 -16.06 17.09
C MET A 118 3.70 -17.00 16.81
N VAL A 119 3.76 -17.67 15.66
CA VAL A 119 2.75 -18.67 15.26
C VAL A 119 2.89 -19.90 16.16
N ARG A 120 1.88 -20.16 17.00
CA ARG A 120 1.90 -21.27 17.98
C ARG A 120 1.53 -22.63 17.41
N SER A 121 0.77 -22.64 16.32
CA SER A 121 0.34 -23.83 15.60
C SER A 121 0.09 -23.49 14.15
N ALA A 122 0.24 -24.48 13.27
CA ALA A 122 -0.23 -24.34 11.89
C ALA A 122 -1.74 -24.10 11.89
N ASN A 123 -2.22 -23.36 10.90
CA ASN A 123 -3.65 -23.22 10.68
C ASN A 123 -4.22 -24.56 10.19
N ASP A 124 -5.38 -24.97 10.70
CA ASP A 124 -6.08 -26.18 10.25
C ASP A 124 -6.64 -26.01 8.83
N ALA A 125 -6.90 -24.76 8.43
CA ALA A 125 -7.19 -24.43 7.04
C ALA A 125 -5.88 -24.41 6.23
N GLY A 126 -5.90 -25.03 5.04
CA GLY A 126 -4.81 -24.92 4.08
C GLY A 126 -4.52 -23.47 3.67
N PRO A 127 -3.38 -23.20 3.02
CA PRO A 127 -3.07 -21.86 2.52
C PRO A 127 -4.22 -21.38 1.62
N CYS A 128 -4.55 -20.09 1.69
CA CYS A 128 -5.58 -19.54 0.81
C CYS A 128 -5.18 -19.74 -0.66
N ASP A 129 -6.15 -19.99 -1.54
CA ASP A 129 -5.87 -19.92 -2.96
C ASP A 129 -5.70 -18.45 -3.36
N LEU A 130 -4.53 -18.11 -3.91
CA LEU A 130 -4.36 -16.78 -4.49
C LEU A 130 -5.41 -16.60 -5.60
N PRO A 131 -6.09 -15.45 -5.63
CA PRO A 131 -6.84 -15.09 -6.82
C PRO A 131 -5.89 -15.08 -8.03
N PRO A 132 -6.41 -15.43 -9.22
CA PRO A 132 -5.61 -15.39 -10.43
C PRO A 132 -4.99 -13.99 -10.61
N PRO A 133 -3.80 -13.89 -11.20
CA PRO A 133 -3.19 -12.60 -11.47
C PRO A 133 -4.09 -11.79 -12.40
N PHE A 134 -4.04 -10.46 -12.27
CA PHE A 134 -4.73 -9.57 -13.19
C PHE A 134 -4.36 -9.89 -14.63
N SER A 135 -5.37 -9.90 -15.52
CA SER A 135 -5.09 -9.92 -16.94
C SER A 135 -4.33 -8.65 -17.36
N PRO A 136 -3.56 -8.68 -18.46
CA PRO A 136 -2.93 -7.47 -18.99
C PRO A 136 -3.92 -6.32 -19.23
N GLU A 137 -5.16 -6.62 -19.60
CA GLU A 137 -6.23 -5.66 -19.83
C GLU A 137 -6.75 -5.06 -18.51
N GLU A 138 -6.99 -5.88 -17.50
CA GLU A 138 -7.42 -5.44 -16.17
C GLU A 138 -6.37 -4.54 -15.52
N PHE A 139 -5.10 -4.92 -15.62
CA PHE A 139 -3.99 -4.14 -15.08
C PHE A 139 -3.87 -2.78 -15.78
N LYS A 140 -3.92 -2.75 -17.12
CA LYS A 140 -3.93 -1.49 -17.89
C LYS A 140 -5.13 -0.62 -17.55
N ALA A 141 -6.31 -1.22 -17.37
CA ALA A 141 -7.51 -0.47 -16.98
C ALA A 141 -7.35 0.16 -15.59
N LEU A 142 -6.73 -0.55 -14.65
CA LEU A 142 -6.45 -0.05 -13.31
C LEU A 142 -5.47 1.15 -13.36
N GLU A 143 -4.36 1.01 -14.09
CA GLU A 143 -3.38 2.09 -14.29
C GLU A 143 -4.03 3.31 -14.95
N HIS A 144 -4.76 3.10 -16.05
CA HIS A 144 -5.45 4.18 -16.75
C HIS A 144 -6.44 4.91 -15.85
N ARG A 145 -7.20 4.17 -15.02
CA ARG A 145 -8.13 4.76 -14.05
C ARG A 145 -7.40 5.63 -13.03
N LYS A 146 -6.27 5.16 -12.50
CA LYS A 146 -5.43 5.93 -11.57
C LYS A 146 -4.94 7.23 -12.21
N GLU A 147 -4.32 7.13 -13.38
CA GLU A 147 -3.80 8.28 -14.11
C GLU A 147 -4.89 9.30 -14.42
N LYS A 148 -6.05 8.83 -14.90
CA LYS A 148 -7.19 9.68 -15.24
C LYS A 148 -7.66 10.48 -14.03
N THR A 149 -7.81 9.84 -12.88
CA THR A 149 -8.24 10.52 -11.64
C THR A 149 -7.19 11.50 -11.14
N THR A 150 -5.90 11.14 -11.19
CA THR A 150 -4.82 12.05 -10.79
C THR A 150 -4.76 13.28 -11.70
N LYS A 151 -4.78 13.11 -13.03
CA LYS A 151 -4.80 14.22 -14.01
C LYS A 151 -6.01 15.14 -13.84
N GLN A 152 -7.16 14.58 -13.48
CA GLN A 152 -8.36 15.36 -13.18
C GLN A 152 -8.16 16.30 -11.99
N ILE A 153 -7.51 15.82 -10.92
CA ILE A 153 -7.20 16.63 -9.73
C ILE A 153 -6.17 17.71 -10.06
N GLU A 154 -5.11 17.36 -10.79
CA GLU A 154 -4.11 18.33 -11.25
C GLU A 154 -4.76 19.45 -12.08
N THR A 155 -5.75 19.10 -12.90
CA THR A 155 -6.54 20.10 -13.67
C THR A 155 -7.36 21.00 -12.74
N TRP A 156 -7.95 20.46 -11.67
CA TRP A 156 -8.68 21.26 -10.68
C TRP A 156 -7.76 22.21 -9.91
N GLU A 157 -6.58 21.73 -9.49
CA GLU A 157 -5.54 22.53 -8.84
C GLU A 157 -5.08 23.69 -9.73
N GLN A 158 -4.80 23.42 -11.00
CA GLN A 158 -4.38 24.44 -11.96
C GLN A 158 -5.46 25.50 -12.18
N LYS A 159 -6.74 25.09 -12.29
CA LYS A 159 -7.85 26.02 -12.45
C LYS A 159 -8.05 26.92 -11.24
N ALA A 160 -7.89 26.38 -10.03
CA ALA A 160 -7.98 27.15 -8.79
C ALA A 160 -6.77 28.06 -8.54
N SER A 161 -5.63 27.77 -9.17
CA SER A 161 -4.42 28.58 -9.07
C SER A 161 -4.37 29.75 -10.06
N LYS A 162 -5.30 29.83 -11.01
CA LYS A 162 -5.40 30.98 -11.91
C LYS A 162 -6.02 32.16 -11.15
N PRO A 163 -5.43 33.38 -11.22
CA PRO A 163 -6.05 34.55 -10.63
C PRO A 163 -7.44 34.74 -11.24
N VAL A 164 -8.42 35.00 -10.37
CA VAL A 164 -9.69 35.60 -10.81
C VAL A 164 -9.30 36.97 -11.34
N ASP A 165 -9.38 37.18 -12.65
CA ASP A 165 -9.26 38.52 -13.22
C ASP A 165 -10.23 39.43 -12.48
N SER A 166 -9.69 40.31 -11.65
CA SER A 166 -10.42 41.42 -11.04
C SER A 166 -10.96 42.25 -12.19
N LYS A 167 -12.25 42.05 -12.52
CA LYS A 167 -12.94 42.95 -13.44
C LYS A 167 -12.95 44.36 -12.85
N PRO A 168 -12.74 45.38 -13.70
CA PRO A 168 -12.64 46.79 -13.29
C PRO A 168 -13.93 47.32 -12.66
#